data_AF-A0A5D4MJ08-F1
#
_entry.id   AF-A0A5D4MJ08-F1
#
_cell.length_a   1.000
_cell.length_b   1.000
_cell.length_c   1.000
_cell.angle_alpha   90.00
_cell.angle_beta   90.00
_cell.angle_gamma   90.00
#
_symmetry.space_group_name_H-M   'P 1'
#
loop_
_entity.id
_entity.type
_entity.pdbx_description
1 polymer ?
#
loop_
_entity_poly.entity_id
_entity_poly.type
_entity_poly.pdbx_seq_one_letter_code
_entity_poly.pdbx_strand_id
1 'polypeptide(L)'
;MEAYFLTNKVKSLISYAETISEGPVEPLDLFLGAALVKKGTLLEMYLLVEEEIHDLLVLKRAKEEMSLTHKDFSTSISKRTEQVWKRALEIMNNYNQQYLNEGHVIKAFYQLWSEDERRFLKELPHERIKAAVTTARDLLVSMNTYSKKEFKSGQAVIERAGKKDQQAVLKFVEENFGGSWTESIHNGFLQKEIPIFLAWDGASLIGFSSYDVYRGQKGIYGPMGVLKDARNSRVGSRLLHEALQDMKEKRYAYIVLGEAGPIEYYEKECGAALIPLSQS
;
A
#
# COMPACT_ATOMS: atom_id res chain seq x y z
N MET A 1 -8.46 -20.31 2.69
CA MET A 1 -8.11 -18.89 2.41
C MET A 1 -7.20 -18.44 3.52
N GLU A 2 -6.02 -17.94 3.19
CA GLU A 2 -5.15 -17.28 4.18
C GLU A 2 -5.90 -16.10 4.81
N ALA A 3 -5.61 -15.81 6.08
CA ALA A 3 -6.15 -14.64 6.76
C ALA A 3 -5.57 -13.38 6.10
N TYR A 4 -6.43 -12.48 5.63
CA TYR A 4 -6.05 -11.17 5.09
C TYR A 4 -6.76 -10.06 5.84
N PHE A 5 -6.24 -8.85 5.69
CA PHE A 5 -6.79 -7.64 6.29
C PHE A 5 -7.26 -6.66 5.24
N LEU A 6 -8.23 -5.82 5.59
CA LEU A 6 -8.68 -4.71 4.75
C LEU A 6 -8.03 -3.41 5.24
N THR A 7 -7.50 -2.61 4.32
CA THR A 7 -7.16 -1.20 4.60
C THR A 7 -8.42 -0.41 5.01
N ASN A 8 -8.26 0.72 5.70
CA ASN A 8 -9.42 1.56 6.04
C ASN A 8 -10.04 2.20 4.80
N LYS A 9 -9.22 2.52 3.78
CA LYS A 9 -9.72 2.93 2.46
C LYS A 9 -10.63 1.88 1.83
N VAL A 10 -10.26 0.60 1.84
CA VAL A 10 -11.13 -0.48 1.33
C VAL A 10 -12.41 -0.62 2.16
N LYS A 11 -12.34 -0.52 3.49
CA LYS A 11 -13.55 -0.52 4.33
C LYS A 11 -14.49 0.64 4.01
N SER A 12 -13.93 1.83 3.77
CA SER A 12 -14.70 3.03 3.40
C SER A 12 -15.34 2.86 2.02
N LEU A 13 -14.58 2.33 1.05
CA LEU A 13 -15.06 1.99 -0.28
C LEU A 13 -16.25 1.03 -0.23
N ILE A 14 -16.16 -0.05 0.57
CA ILE A 14 -17.27 -0.99 0.77
C ILE A 14 -18.49 -0.27 1.33
N SER A 15 -18.32 0.52 2.39
CA SER A 15 -19.42 1.26 3.01
C SER A 15 -20.11 2.22 2.02
N TYR A 16 -19.35 2.91 1.16
CA TYR A 16 -19.95 3.72 0.10
C TYR A 16 -20.66 2.86 -0.94
N ALA A 17 -20.04 1.77 -1.40
CA ALA A 17 -20.66 0.85 -2.36
C ALA A 17 -22.00 0.30 -1.86
N GLU A 18 -22.07 -0.08 -0.59
CA GLU A 18 -23.30 -0.53 0.07
C GLU A 18 -24.36 0.55 0.17
N THR A 19 -23.95 1.81 0.39
CA THR A 19 -24.88 2.95 0.45
C THR A 19 -25.44 3.29 -0.93
N ILE A 20 -24.63 3.16 -1.99
CA ILE A 20 -25.03 3.42 -3.38
C ILE A 20 -25.91 2.29 -3.91
N SER A 21 -25.71 1.07 -3.44
CA SER A 21 -26.38 -0.10 -3.97
C SER A 21 -27.86 -0.16 -3.54
N GLU A 22 -28.77 -0.08 -4.51
CA GLU A 22 -30.20 -0.36 -4.33
C GLU A 22 -30.51 -1.88 -4.46
N GLY A 23 -29.64 -2.74 -3.92
CA GLY A 23 -29.67 -4.20 -4.11
C GLY A 23 -28.38 -4.87 -3.67
N PRO A 24 -28.06 -6.08 -4.17
CA PRO A 24 -26.74 -6.65 -3.92
C PRO A 24 -25.65 -5.75 -4.50
N VAL A 25 -24.54 -5.58 -3.77
CA VAL A 25 -23.40 -4.76 -4.23
C VAL A 25 -22.86 -5.34 -5.53
N GLU A 26 -22.78 -4.52 -6.58
CA GLU A 26 -22.24 -4.85 -7.89
C GLU A 26 -20.82 -4.29 -8.09
N PRO A 27 -20.02 -4.77 -9.06
CA PRO A 27 -18.65 -4.29 -9.22
C PRO A 27 -18.56 -2.80 -9.52
N LEU A 28 -19.52 -2.26 -10.25
CA LEU A 28 -19.64 -0.83 -10.50
C LEU A 28 -19.89 -0.03 -9.20
N ASP A 29 -20.61 -0.59 -8.22
CA ASP A 29 -20.79 0.06 -6.92
C ASP A 29 -19.46 0.13 -6.15
N LEU A 30 -18.59 -0.89 -6.27
CA LEU A 30 -17.23 -0.83 -5.73
C LEU A 30 -16.39 0.27 -6.40
N PHE A 31 -16.51 0.42 -7.71
CA PHE A 31 -15.79 1.47 -8.46
C PHE A 31 -16.24 2.87 -8.02
N LEU A 32 -17.55 3.12 -7.98
CA LEU A 32 -18.10 4.39 -7.53
C LEU A 32 -17.82 4.65 -6.05
N GLY A 33 -17.95 3.61 -5.21
CA GLY A 33 -17.60 3.67 -3.79
C GLY A 33 -16.13 4.04 -3.58
N ALA A 34 -15.22 3.61 -4.46
CA ALA A 34 -13.81 3.97 -4.41
C ALA A 34 -13.60 5.47 -4.67
N ALA A 35 -14.25 6.00 -5.72
CA ALA A 35 -14.19 7.43 -6.03
C ALA A 35 -14.73 8.29 -4.87
N LEU A 36 -15.72 7.80 -4.12
CA LEU A 36 -16.29 8.56 -3.00
C LEU A 36 -15.41 8.58 -1.73
N VAL A 37 -14.34 7.78 -1.65
CA VAL A 37 -13.43 7.78 -0.48
C VAL A 37 -12.64 9.10 -0.36
N LYS A 38 -12.28 9.72 -1.49
CA LYS A 38 -11.59 11.03 -1.56
C LYS A 38 -10.33 11.16 -0.68
N LYS A 39 -9.52 10.10 -0.58
CA LYS A 39 -8.26 10.09 0.22
C LYS A 39 -7.13 9.38 -0.52
N GLY A 40 -5.90 9.87 -0.33
CA GLY A 40 -4.71 9.31 -0.99
C GLY A 40 -4.91 9.22 -2.49
N THR A 41 -4.59 8.06 -3.08
CA THR A 41 -4.78 7.78 -4.51
C THR A 41 -6.24 7.87 -4.97
N LEU A 42 -7.21 7.63 -4.07
CA LEU A 42 -8.64 7.76 -4.39
C LEU A 42 -9.11 9.21 -4.46
N LEU A 43 -8.35 10.17 -3.91
CA LEU A 43 -8.62 11.59 -4.15
C LEU A 43 -8.32 11.96 -5.60
N GLU A 44 -7.22 11.47 -6.16
CA GLU A 44 -6.91 11.68 -7.59
C GLU A 44 -7.94 10.98 -8.48
N MET A 45 -8.38 9.78 -8.12
CA MET A 45 -9.50 9.12 -8.81
C MET A 45 -10.77 9.98 -8.78
N TYR A 46 -11.13 10.52 -7.62
CA TYR A 46 -12.30 11.39 -7.48
C TYR A 46 -12.22 12.61 -8.42
N LEU A 47 -11.09 13.31 -8.44
CA LEU A 47 -10.90 14.49 -9.30
C LEU A 47 -11.01 14.15 -10.79
N LEU A 48 -10.72 12.91 -11.19
CA LEU A 48 -10.85 12.44 -12.57
C LEU A 48 -12.28 12.03 -12.96
N VAL A 49 -13.19 11.92 -12.00
CA VAL A 49 -14.58 11.52 -12.23
C VAL A 49 -15.57 12.56 -11.72
N GLU A 50 -15.08 13.70 -11.20
CA GLU A 50 -15.89 14.66 -10.44
C GLU A 50 -17.02 15.26 -11.28
N GLU A 51 -16.80 15.48 -12.58
CA GLU A 51 -17.78 16.07 -13.48
C GLU A 51 -18.95 15.11 -13.76
N GLU A 52 -18.69 13.80 -13.76
CA GLU A 52 -19.66 12.76 -14.13
C GLU A 52 -20.24 12.01 -12.93
N ILE A 53 -19.60 12.07 -11.75
CA ILE A 53 -19.95 11.20 -10.62
C ILE A 53 -21.39 11.37 -10.16
N HIS A 54 -21.95 12.59 -10.24
CA HIS A 54 -23.35 12.81 -9.88
C HIS A 54 -24.29 12.04 -10.81
N ASP A 55 -24.08 12.16 -12.12
CA ASP A 55 -24.88 11.47 -13.14
C ASP A 55 -24.76 9.95 -13.00
N LEU A 56 -23.53 9.45 -12.80
CA LEU A 56 -23.27 8.03 -12.59
C LEU A 56 -23.96 7.45 -11.36
N LEU A 57 -24.19 8.27 -10.32
CA LEU A 57 -24.88 7.84 -9.09
C LEU A 57 -26.40 7.82 -9.23
N VAL A 58 -26.99 8.69 -10.07
CA VAL A 58 -28.45 8.78 -10.23
C VAL A 58 -29.00 7.91 -11.36
N LEU A 59 -28.14 7.49 -12.31
CA LEU A 59 -28.56 6.64 -13.42
C LEU A 59 -28.93 5.23 -12.94
N LYS A 60 -30.17 4.83 -13.25
CA LYS A 60 -30.68 3.50 -12.93
C LYS A 60 -30.00 2.43 -13.78
N ARG A 61 -29.70 1.30 -13.14
CA ARG A 61 -29.04 0.14 -13.74
C ARG A 61 -29.91 -1.10 -13.54
N ALA A 62 -29.88 -2.02 -14.51
CA ALA A 62 -30.46 -3.33 -14.30
C ALA A 62 -29.66 -4.05 -13.21
N LYS A 63 -30.35 -4.71 -12.27
CA LYS A 63 -29.73 -5.34 -11.10
C LYS A 63 -29.76 -6.86 -11.21
N GLU A 64 -28.71 -7.52 -10.72
CA GLU A 64 -28.72 -8.97 -10.56
C GLU A 64 -29.70 -9.39 -9.44
N GLU A 65 -30.63 -10.32 -9.76
CA GLU A 65 -31.54 -10.90 -8.76
C GLU A 65 -30.83 -11.90 -7.83
N MET A 66 -29.78 -12.57 -8.33
CA MET A 66 -29.03 -13.55 -7.56
C MET A 66 -27.97 -12.87 -6.69
N SER A 67 -27.99 -13.14 -5.38
CA SER A 67 -27.04 -12.57 -4.44
C SER A 67 -26.40 -13.61 -3.53
N LEU A 68 -25.24 -13.26 -2.96
CA LEU A 68 -24.44 -14.07 -2.07
C LEU A 68 -24.15 -13.28 -0.79
N THR A 69 -24.07 -13.95 0.35
CA THR A 69 -23.49 -13.35 1.56
C THR A 69 -21.96 -13.43 1.48
N HIS A 70 -21.28 -12.38 1.92
CA HIS A 70 -19.82 -12.33 1.96
C HIS A 70 -19.34 -11.72 3.27
N LYS A 71 -18.27 -12.28 3.85
CA LYS A 71 -17.80 -11.92 5.20
C LYS A 71 -17.35 -10.46 5.37
N ASP A 72 -16.95 -9.81 4.28
CA ASP A 72 -16.42 -8.45 4.28
C ASP A 72 -17.49 -7.39 4.00
N PHE A 73 -18.71 -7.81 3.67
CA PHE A 73 -19.84 -6.95 3.33
C PHE A 73 -20.97 -7.17 4.34
N SER A 74 -21.64 -6.08 4.72
CA SER A 74 -22.87 -6.09 5.50
C SER A 74 -24.09 -6.37 4.62
N THR A 75 -24.04 -5.96 3.36
CA THR A 75 -25.06 -6.22 2.34
C THR A 75 -24.67 -7.43 1.49
N SER A 76 -25.66 -8.10 0.89
CA SER A 76 -25.35 -9.17 -0.07
C SER A 76 -24.61 -8.61 -1.29
N ILE A 77 -23.87 -9.47 -1.98
CA ILE A 77 -23.08 -9.11 -3.17
C ILE A 77 -23.54 -9.92 -4.38
N SER A 78 -23.35 -9.36 -5.57
CA SER A 78 -23.60 -10.09 -6.82
C SER A 78 -22.55 -11.19 -7.05
N LYS A 79 -22.84 -12.14 -7.96
CA LYS A 79 -21.84 -13.15 -8.35
C LYS A 79 -20.62 -12.51 -9.03
N ARG A 80 -20.83 -11.42 -9.77
CA ARG A 80 -19.77 -10.65 -10.42
C ARG A 80 -18.86 -9.98 -9.40
N THR A 81 -19.43 -9.40 -8.34
CA THR A 81 -18.66 -8.78 -7.24
C THR A 81 -17.76 -9.79 -6.55
N GLU A 82 -18.26 -11.00 -6.28
CA GLU A 82 -17.46 -12.09 -5.71
C GLU A 82 -16.26 -12.46 -6.60
N GLN A 83 -16.44 -12.46 -7.93
CA GLN A 83 -15.34 -12.72 -8.87
C GLN A 83 -14.30 -11.60 -8.87
N VAL A 84 -14.73 -10.34 -8.83
CA VAL A 84 -13.83 -9.18 -8.72
C VAL A 84 -13.08 -9.21 -7.39
N TRP A 85 -13.75 -9.56 -6.29
CA TRP A 85 -13.14 -9.65 -4.97
C TRP A 85 -12.07 -10.75 -4.91
N LYS A 86 -12.37 -11.95 -5.41
CA LYS A 86 -11.39 -13.04 -5.54
C LYS A 86 -10.18 -12.62 -6.36
N ARG A 87 -10.40 -11.93 -7.49
CA ARG A 87 -9.31 -11.43 -8.31
C ARG A 87 -8.46 -10.39 -7.60
N ALA A 88 -9.07 -9.52 -6.80
CA ALA A 88 -8.33 -8.54 -5.99
C ALA A 88 -7.44 -9.24 -4.93
N LEU A 89 -7.92 -10.31 -4.32
CA LEU A 89 -7.14 -11.13 -3.38
C LEU A 89 -5.97 -11.88 -4.07
N GLU A 90 -6.17 -12.38 -5.28
CA GLU A 90 -5.08 -12.96 -6.08
C GLU A 90 -3.99 -11.93 -6.39
N ILE A 91 -4.39 -10.73 -6.80
CA ILE A 91 -3.46 -9.62 -7.07
C ILE A 91 -2.66 -9.28 -5.80
N MET A 92 -3.34 -9.17 -4.65
CA MET A 92 -2.71 -8.92 -3.34
C MET A 92 -1.65 -9.97 -3.01
N ASN A 93 -1.97 -11.25 -3.19
CA ASN A 93 -1.07 -12.36 -2.94
C ASN A 93 0.14 -12.36 -3.88
N ASN A 94 -0.05 -11.99 -5.15
CA ASN A 94 1.03 -11.86 -6.12
C ASN A 94 2.02 -10.74 -5.74
N TYR A 95 1.55 -9.68 -5.09
CA TYR A 95 2.40 -8.64 -4.50
C TYR A 95 2.97 -9.03 -3.13
N ASN A 96 2.70 -10.25 -2.65
CA ASN A 96 3.11 -10.75 -1.34
C ASN A 96 2.66 -9.84 -0.18
N GLN A 97 1.48 -9.23 -0.31
CA GLN A 97 0.89 -8.33 0.68
C GLN A 97 -0.16 -9.06 1.54
N GLN A 98 -0.30 -8.67 2.81
CA GLN A 98 -1.33 -9.19 3.72
C GLN A 98 -2.58 -8.31 3.78
N TYR A 99 -2.51 -7.12 3.20
CA TYR A 99 -3.58 -6.12 3.21
C TYR A 99 -4.15 -5.93 1.80
N LEU A 100 -5.46 -6.09 1.68
CA LEU A 100 -6.20 -5.70 0.50
C LEU A 100 -6.33 -4.17 0.49
N ASN A 101 -5.74 -3.55 -0.52
CA ASN A 101 -5.79 -2.10 -0.77
C ASN A 101 -6.67 -1.77 -1.98
N GLU A 102 -7.00 -0.49 -2.13
CA GLU A 102 -7.83 0.05 -3.20
C GLU A 102 -7.28 -0.22 -4.61
N GLY A 103 -5.95 -0.24 -4.76
CA GLY A 103 -5.28 -0.55 -6.01
C GLY A 103 -5.60 -1.96 -6.50
N HIS A 104 -5.66 -2.93 -5.59
CA HIS A 104 -6.04 -4.31 -5.93
C HIS A 104 -7.50 -4.38 -6.41
N VAL A 105 -8.42 -3.70 -5.71
CA VAL A 105 -9.86 -3.70 -6.04
C VAL A 105 -10.10 -3.04 -7.40
N ILE A 106 -9.53 -1.85 -7.63
CA ILE A 106 -9.69 -1.12 -8.91
C ILE A 106 -9.00 -1.86 -10.06
N LYS A 107 -7.81 -2.44 -9.84
CA LYS A 107 -7.15 -3.26 -10.85
C LYS A 107 -7.96 -4.50 -11.21
N ALA A 108 -8.54 -5.18 -10.21
CA ALA A 108 -9.42 -6.33 -10.44
C ALA A 108 -10.69 -5.95 -11.21
N PHE A 109 -11.32 -4.82 -10.86
CA PHE A 109 -12.47 -4.29 -11.58
C PHE A 109 -12.15 -4.10 -13.07
N TYR A 110 -11.09 -3.35 -13.40
CA TYR A 110 -10.72 -3.12 -14.79
C TYR A 110 -10.29 -4.38 -15.56
N GLN A 111 -9.79 -5.41 -14.87
CA GLN A 111 -9.46 -6.71 -15.49
C GLN A 111 -10.70 -7.53 -15.83
N LEU A 112 -11.83 -7.30 -15.16
CA LEU A 112 -13.03 -8.12 -15.25
C LEU A 112 -14.30 -7.36 -15.63
N TRP A 113 -14.21 -6.06 -15.90
CA TRP A 113 -15.36 -5.23 -16.28
C TRP A 113 -16.07 -5.74 -17.53
N SER A 114 -17.40 -5.78 -17.43
CA SER A 114 -18.34 -6.19 -18.46
C SER A 114 -18.50 -5.13 -19.55
N GLU A 115 -19.15 -5.51 -20.66
CA GLU A 115 -19.51 -4.57 -21.72
C GLU A 115 -20.45 -3.46 -21.24
N ASP A 116 -21.37 -3.79 -20.32
CA ASP A 116 -22.28 -2.81 -19.73
C ASP A 116 -21.54 -1.79 -18.87
N GLU A 117 -20.57 -2.22 -18.06
CA GLU A 117 -19.74 -1.33 -17.25
C GLU A 117 -18.86 -0.42 -18.13
N ARG A 118 -18.30 -0.97 -19.22
CA ARG A 118 -17.54 -0.18 -20.21
C ARG A 118 -18.41 0.88 -20.87
N ARG A 119 -19.64 0.52 -21.24
CA ARG A 119 -20.60 1.45 -21.85
C ARG A 119 -21.05 2.51 -20.85
N PHE A 120 -21.28 2.12 -19.60
CA PHE A 120 -21.74 3.02 -18.54
C PHE A 120 -20.68 4.05 -18.16
N LEU A 121 -19.41 3.66 -18.13
CA LEU A 121 -18.30 4.53 -17.73
C LEU A 121 -17.54 5.17 -18.91
N LYS A 122 -18.06 5.06 -20.15
CA LYS A 122 -17.32 5.34 -21.39
C LYS A 122 -16.68 6.73 -21.50
N GLU A 123 -17.24 7.73 -20.84
CA GLU A 123 -16.74 9.12 -20.89
C GLU A 123 -15.57 9.35 -19.93
N LEU A 124 -15.31 8.43 -18.98
CA LEU A 124 -14.26 8.61 -17.98
C LEU A 124 -12.86 8.37 -18.54
N PRO A 125 -11.83 9.09 -18.02
CA PRO A 125 -10.45 8.92 -18.44
C PRO A 125 -9.81 7.66 -17.81
N HIS A 126 -10.24 6.48 -18.26
CA HIS A 126 -9.91 5.20 -17.63
C HIS A 126 -8.43 4.91 -17.42
N GLU A 127 -7.57 5.22 -18.40
CA GLU A 127 -6.13 5.00 -18.25
C GLU A 127 -5.52 5.89 -17.17
N ARG A 128 -5.98 7.14 -17.05
CA ARG A 128 -5.56 8.05 -15.97
C ARG A 128 -6.05 7.56 -14.61
N ILE A 129 -7.28 7.06 -14.53
CA ILE A 129 -7.84 6.48 -13.29
C ILE A 129 -7.04 5.23 -12.87
N LYS A 130 -6.76 4.31 -13.80
CA LYS A 130 -5.92 3.14 -13.55
C LYS A 130 -4.55 3.56 -13.06
N ALA A 131 -3.91 4.53 -13.72
CA ALA A 131 -2.60 5.02 -13.33
C ALA A 131 -2.62 5.64 -11.92
N ALA A 132 -3.61 6.48 -11.60
CA ALA A 132 -3.73 7.15 -10.32
C ALA A 132 -3.81 6.17 -9.14
N VAL A 133 -4.58 5.08 -9.29
CA VAL A 133 -4.89 4.16 -8.19
C VAL A 133 -3.96 2.94 -8.12
N THR A 134 -3.44 2.47 -9.26
CA THR A 134 -2.73 1.18 -9.32
C THR A 134 -1.22 1.29 -9.52
N THR A 135 -0.70 2.47 -9.80
CA THR A 135 0.76 2.72 -9.91
C THR A 135 1.37 2.78 -8.52
N ALA A 136 2.58 2.23 -8.36
CA ALA A 136 3.37 2.43 -7.15
C ALA A 136 3.66 3.92 -6.96
N ARG A 137 3.63 4.42 -5.72
CA ARG A 137 3.72 5.85 -5.42
C ARG A 137 4.87 6.14 -4.48
N ASP A 138 5.51 7.26 -4.75
CA ASP A 138 6.43 7.85 -3.80
C ASP A 138 5.65 8.66 -2.77
N LEU A 139 6.11 8.63 -1.52
CA LEU A 139 5.52 9.41 -0.43
C LEU A 139 6.55 10.34 0.16
N LEU A 140 6.13 11.53 0.56
CA LEU A 140 6.92 12.55 1.21
C LEU A 140 6.69 12.54 2.72
N VAL A 141 7.76 12.55 3.51
CA VAL A 141 7.70 12.75 4.96
C VAL A 141 8.41 14.04 5.32
N SER A 142 7.71 14.96 5.97
CA SER A 142 8.30 16.19 6.52
C SER A 142 8.90 15.92 7.90
N MET A 143 10.20 16.14 8.05
CA MET A 143 10.89 15.93 9.34
C MET A 143 10.54 16.99 10.39
N ASN A 144 10.01 18.14 9.96
CA ASN A 144 9.52 19.18 10.86
C ASN A 144 8.28 18.75 11.64
N THR A 145 7.40 17.95 11.01
CA THR A 145 6.16 17.44 11.64
C THR A 145 6.30 16.01 12.14
N TYR A 146 7.37 15.30 11.77
CA TYR A 146 7.61 13.93 12.22
C TYR A 146 7.96 13.87 13.71
N SER A 147 7.29 12.95 14.41
CA SER A 147 7.60 12.55 15.78
C SER A 147 7.79 11.03 15.84
N LYS A 148 8.86 10.57 16.47
CA LYS A 148 9.09 9.14 16.70
C LYS A 148 7.97 8.57 17.58
N LYS A 149 7.41 7.41 17.19
CA LYS A 149 6.46 6.68 18.02
C LYS A 149 7.21 5.81 19.03
N GLU A 150 6.67 5.73 20.24
CA GLU A 150 7.17 4.84 21.29
C GLU A 150 6.54 3.45 21.17
N PHE A 151 7.35 2.42 21.40
CA PHE A 151 6.95 1.01 21.33
C PHE A 151 7.23 0.31 22.66
N LYS A 152 6.34 -0.61 23.07
CA LYS A 152 6.52 -1.37 24.32
C LYS A 152 7.73 -2.32 24.23
N SER A 153 8.43 -2.47 25.35
CA SER A 153 9.49 -3.47 25.55
C SER A 153 8.97 -4.91 25.39
N GLY A 154 9.79 -5.80 24.81
CA GLY A 154 9.45 -7.22 24.59
C GLY A 154 9.23 -7.62 23.11
N GLN A 155 9.48 -6.70 22.18
CA GLN A 155 9.47 -6.96 20.73
C GLN A 155 10.92 -7.07 20.22
N ALA A 156 11.10 -7.61 19.00
CA ALA A 156 12.40 -7.75 18.33
C ALA A 156 13.36 -6.57 18.54
N VAL A 157 14.62 -6.82 18.82
CA VAL A 157 15.61 -5.75 19.06
C VAL A 157 15.92 -5.06 17.73
N ILE A 158 15.83 -3.73 17.68
CA ILE A 158 16.22 -2.95 16.50
C ILE A 158 17.57 -2.32 16.78
N GLU A 159 18.55 -2.58 15.91
CA GLU A 159 19.91 -2.06 16.05
C GLU A 159 20.45 -1.59 14.70
N ARG A 160 21.39 -0.65 14.72
CA ARG A 160 22.13 -0.27 13.51
C ARG A 160 23.08 -1.39 13.12
N ALA A 161 23.12 -1.73 11.83
CA ALA A 161 24.06 -2.71 11.30
C ALA A 161 25.52 -2.26 11.48
N GLY A 162 26.38 -3.20 11.84
CA GLY A 162 27.83 -3.07 11.82
C GLY A 162 28.46 -3.79 10.61
N LYS A 163 29.72 -3.48 10.29
CA LYS A 163 30.43 -4.10 9.15
C LYS A 163 30.46 -5.64 9.20
N LYS A 164 30.50 -6.21 10.41
CA LYS A 164 30.48 -7.67 10.64
C LYS A 164 29.17 -8.34 10.17
N ASP A 165 28.08 -7.59 10.10
CA ASP A 165 26.75 -8.13 9.77
C ASP A 165 26.54 -8.26 8.26
N GLN A 166 27.41 -7.65 7.44
CA GLN A 166 27.24 -7.50 5.99
C GLN A 166 26.91 -8.82 5.29
N GLN A 167 27.69 -9.89 5.51
CA GLN A 167 27.45 -11.17 4.83
C GLN A 167 26.11 -11.79 5.22
N ALA A 168 25.74 -11.74 6.51
CA ALA A 168 24.48 -12.29 7.00
C ALA A 168 23.28 -11.52 6.43
N VAL A 169 23.36 -10.18 6.38
CA VAL A 169 22.30 -9.33 5.85
C VAL A 169 22.13 -9.50 4.34
N LEU A 170 23.22 -9.56 3.57
CA LEU A 170 23.13 -9.78 2.11
C LEU A 170 22.50 -11.14 1.79
N LYS A 171 22.89 -12.19 2.51
CA LYS A 171 22.27 -13.52 2.37
C LYS A 171 20.78 -13.49 2.72
N PHE A 172 20.42 -12.83 3.83
CA PHE A 172 19.02 -12.68 4.24
C PHE A 172 18.17 -11.94 3.20
N VAL A 173 18.70 -10.87 2.61
CA VAL A 173 18.02 -10.09 1.56
C VAL A 173 17.79 -10.95 0.32
N GLU A 174 18.82 -11.64 -0.14
CA GLU A 174 18.76 -12.51 -1.32
C GLU A 174 17.70 -13.62 -1.15
N GLU A 175 17.73 -14.33 -0.01
CA GLU A 175 16.86 -15.48 0.25
C GLU A 175 15.37 -15.11 0.41
N ASN A 176 15.08 -13.90 0.91
CA ASN A 176 13.72 -13.55 1.34
C ASN A 176 13.05 -12.44 0.51
N PHE A 177 13.83 -11.59 -0.16
CA PHE A 177 13.32 -10.41 -0.88
C PHE A 177 13.86 -10.30 -2.32
N GLY A 178 14.77 -11.19 -2.70
CA GLY A 178 15.34 -11.27 -4.05
C GLY A 178 16.55 -10.35 -4.27
N GLY A 179 17.30 -10.63 -5.34
CA GLY A 179 18.61 -10.01 -5.57
C GLY A 179 18.62 -8.54 -5.99
N SER A 180 17.47 -7.94 -6.34
CA SER A 180 17.41 -6.54 -6.77
C SER A 180 17.77 -5.55 -5.66
N TRP A 181 17.65 -5.94 -4.39
CA TRP A 181 18.02 -5.13 -3.25
C TRP A 181 19.43 -5.42 -2.72
N THR A 182 20.02 -6.56 -3.06
CA THR A 182 21.34 -7.00 -2.58
C THR A 182 22.43 -5.98 -2.91
N GLU A 183 22.42 -5.42 -4.12
CA GLU A 183 23.37 -4.38 -4.53
C GLU A 183 23.18 -3.07 -3.74
N SER A 184 21.94 -2.64 -3.54
CA SER A 184 21.64 -1.42 -2.76
C SER A 184 22.14 -1.57 -1.32
N ILE A 185 21.83 -2.70 -0.68
CA ILE A 185 22.26 -2.98 0.69
C ILE A 185 23.79 -3.09 0.79
N HIS A 186 24.45 -3.71 -0.19
CA HIS A 186 25.91 -3.73 -0.26
C HIS A 186 26.49 -2.31 -0.27
N ASN A 187 25.92 -1.41 -1.07
CA ASN A 187 26.36 -0.01 -1.11
C ASN A 187 26.18 0.72 0.24
N GLY A 188 25.11 0.41 0.99
CA GLY A 188 24.94 0.91 2.35
C GLY A 188 26.07 0.49 3.30
N PHE A 189 26.53 -0.76 3.18
CA PHE A 189 27.69 -1.25 3.92
C PHE A 189 29.01 -0.63 3.49
N LEU A 190 29.11 0.09 2.37
CA LEU A 190 30.33 0.83 1.99
C LEU A 190 30.42 2.19 2.68
N GLN A 191 29.31 2.71 3.23
CA GLN A 191 29.29 4.01 3.87
C GLN A 191 30.07 4.02 5.20
N LYS A 192 30.58 5.20 5.58
CA LYS A 192 31.29 5.40 6.85
C LYS A 192 30.36 5.16 8.04
N GLU A 193 29.17 5.73 7.97
CA GLU A 193 28.10 5.49 8.92
C GLU A 193 27.02 4.68 8.21
N ILE A 194 26.82 3.43 8.63
CA ILE A 194 25.98 2.48 7.91
C ILE A 194 24.51 2.89 8.12
N PRO A 195 23.76 3.24 7.04
CA PRO A 195 22.39 3.69 7.13
C PRO A 195 21.41 2.50 7.05
N ILE A 196 21.72 1.43 7.78
CA ILE A 196 20.96 0.18 7.77
C ILE A 196 20.60 -0.18 9.21
N PHE A 197 19.34 -0.48 9.45
CA PHE A 197 18.82 -0.98 10.71
C PHE A 197 18.34 -2.41 10.56
N LEU A 198 18.62 -3.24 11.54
CA LEU A 198 18.30 -4.66 11.57
C LEU A 198 17.32 -4.95 12.69
N ALA A 199 16.40 -5.88 12.44
CA ALA A 199 15.49 -6.39 13.44
C ALA A 199 15.85 -7.83 13.82
N TRP A 200 16.15 -8.05 15.10
CA TRP A 200 16.56 -9.33 15.65
C TRP A 200 15.52 -9.88 16.61
N ASP A 201 15.09 -11.11 16.39
CA ASP A 201 14.33 -11.89 17.37
C ASP A 201 15.25 -12.97 17.95
N GLY A 202 15.78 -12.70 19.15
CA GLY A 202 16.90 -13.47 19.69
C GLY A 202 18.13 -13.40 18.76
N ALA A 203 18.56 -14.55 18.25
CA ALA A 203 19.68 -14.65 17.29
C ALA A 203 19.23 -14.60 15.82
N SER A 204 17.92 -14.52 15.56
CA SER A 204 17.38 -14.59 14.19
C SER A 204 17.17 -13.20 13.62
N LEU A 205 17.77 -12.94 12.46
CA LEU A 205 17.49 -11.74 11.67
C LEU A 205 16.11 -11.91 11.02
N ILE A 206 15.17 -11.02 11.36
CA ILE A 206 13.78 -11.10 10.90
C ILE A 206 13.36 -9.92 10.02
N GLY A 207 14.21 -8.91 9.89
CA GLY A 207 13.96 -7.78 9.02
C GLY A 207 15.08 -6.76 8.97
N PHE A 208 14.98 -5.83 8.03
CA PHE A 208 15.89 -4.71 7.88
C PHE A 208 15.15 -3.49 7.31
N SER A 209 15.74 -2.32 7.50
CA SER A 209 15.43 -1.11 6.75
C SER A 209 16.71 -0.37 6.45
N SER A 210 16.64 0.53 5.48
CA SER A 210 17.79 1.34 5.09
C SER A 210 17.34 2.68 4.54
N TYR A 211 18.28 3.62 4.42
CA TYR A 211 18.07 4.87 3.70
C TYR A 211 19.35 5.30 2.99
N ASP A 212 19.23 6.14 1.97
CA ASP A 212 20.35 6.64 1.15
C ASP A 212 21.21 5.52 0.52
N VAL A 213 20.60 4.36 0.31
CA VAL A 213 21.23 3.20 -0.34
C VAL A 213 20.61 2.89 -1.71
N TYR A 214 19.36 3.32 -1.92
CA TYR A 214 18.60 3.00 -3.12
C TYR A 214 18.94 3.95 -4.27
N ARG A 215 19.27 3.40 -5.44
CA ARG A 215 19.62 4.12 -6.68
C ARG A 215 20.72 5.20 -6.52
N GLY A 216 21.53 5.12 -5.46
CA GLY A 216 22.58 6.12 -5.15
C GLY A 216 22.04 7.51 -4.81
N GLN A 217 20.77 7.64 -4.44
CA GLN A 217 20.13 8.92 -4.14
C GLN A 217 20.12 9.20 -2.63
N LYS A 218 20.17 10.48 -2.25
CA LYS A 218 20.01 10.93 -0.86
C LYS A 218 18.58 11.33 -0.56
N GLY A 219 18.20 11.25 0.71
CA GLY A 219 16.87 11.55 1.20
C GLY A 219 15.84 10.47 0.88
N ILE A 220 16.27 9.27 0.49
CA ILE A 220 15.39 8.16 0.13
C ILE A 220 15.42 7.12 1.24
N TYR A 221 14.27 6.81 1.82
CA TYR A 221 14.12 5.65 2.70
C TYR A 221 13.70 4.43 1.90
N GLY A 222 14.39 3.32 2.17
CA GLY A 222 14.20 2.03 1.52
C GLY A 222 15.51 1.46 0.95
N PRO A 223 15.53 0.14 0.67
CA PRO A 223 14.43 -0.80 0.90
C PRO A 223 14.20 -1.15 2.38
N MET A 224 13.02 -1.70 2.66
CA MET A 224 12.63 -2.27 3.96
C MET A 224 11.98 -3.63 3.73
N GLY A 225 12.39 -4.63 4.50
CA GLY A 225 11.87 -5.99 4.41
C GLY A 225 11.70 -6.62 5.79
N VAL A 226 10.58 -7.29 6.02
CA VAL A 226 10.30 -8.09 7.24
C VAL A 226 9.73 -9.44 6.82
N LEU A 227 10.21 -10.51 7.43
CA LEU A 227 9.71 -11.87 7.22
C LEU A 227 8.21 -11.94 7.46
N LYS A 228 7.48 -12.73 6.66
CA LYS A 228 6.01 -12.77 6.68
C LYS A 228 5.44 -13.02 8.07
N ASP A 229 6.03 -13.97 8.81
CA ASP A 229 5.57 -14.37 10.14
C ASP A 229 5.82 -13.30 11.21
N ALA A 230 6.75 -12.36 10.94
CA ALA A 230 7.08 -11.25 11.81
C ALA A 230 6.37 -9.93 11.45
N ARG A 231 5.52 -9.90 10.42
CA ARG A 231 4.84 -8.65 9.99
C ARG A 231 3.80 -8.14 10.99
N ASN A 232 3.21 -9.04 11.78
CA ASN A 232 2.16 -8.69 12.74
C ASN A 232 2.68 -8.14 14.09
N SER A 233 4.01 -8.05 14.29
CA SER A 233 4.62 -7.64 15.56
C SER A 233 5.16 -6.20 15.57
N ARG A 234 4.67 -5.34 14.65
CA ARG A 234 5.11 -3.93 14.49
C ARG A 234 6.61 -3.74 14.22
N VAL A 235 7.30 -4.80 13.79
CA VAL A 235 8.73 -4.76 13.46
C VAL A 235 9.02 -3.75 12.35
N GLY A 236 8.20 -3.74 11.29
CA GLY A 236 8.31 -2.75 10.21
C GLY A 236 8.16 -1.32 10.72
N SER A 237 7.21 -1.06 11.63
CA SER A 237 6.99 0.28 12.18
C SER A 237 8.21 0.73 12.99
N ARG A 238 8.80 -0.17 13.78
CA ARG A 238 9.99 0.14 14.56
C ARG A 238 11.21 0.41 13.69
N LEU A 239 11.45 -0.43 12.69
CA LEU A 239 12.50 -0.21 11.68
C LEU A 239 12.36 1.17 11.01
N LEU A 240 11.15 1.48 10.54
CA LEU A 240 10.83 2.79 9.96
C LEU A 240 11.15 3.93 10.91
N HIS A 241 10.68 3.86 12.17
CA HIS A 241 10.86 4.93 13.13
C HIS A 241 12.31 5.12 13.59
N GLU A 242 13.12 4.06 13.69
CA GLU A 242 14.57 4.18 13.95
C GLU A 242 15.28 4.89 12.80
N ALA A 243 14.99 4.50 11.55
CA ALA A 243 15.60 5.12 10.39
C ALA A 243 15.18 6.59 10.21
N LEU A 244 13.90 6.91 10.36
CA LEU A 244 13.41 8.29 10.26
C LEU A 244 13.97 9.16 11.39
N GLN A 245 14.14 8.62 12.59
CA GLN A 245 14.77 9.34 13.70
C GLN A 245 16.24 9.65 13.38
N ASP A 246 16.99 8.69 12.88
CA ASP A 246 18.37 8.87 12.46
C ASP A 246 18.52 9.91 11.34
N MET A 247 17.64 9.86 10.33
CA MET A 247 17.60 10.88 9.28
C MET A 247 17.22 12.27 9.84
N LYS A 248 16.32 12.35 10.82
CA LYS A 248 16.02 13.62 11.50
C LYS A 248 17.22 14.18 12.25
N GLU A 249 17.96 13.35 12.97
CA GLU A 249 19.19 13.74 13.68
C GLU A 249 20.28 14.22 12.71
N LYS A 250 20.31 13.66 11.50
CA LYS A 250 21.16 14.11 10.39
C LYS A 250 20.63 15.33 9.64
N ARG A 251 19.56 15.95 10.14
CA ARG A 251 18.98 17.21 9.64
C ARG A 251 18.41 17.13 8.22
N TYR A 252 17.90 15.97 7.81
CA TYR A 252 17.07 15.89 6.61
C TYR A 252 15.78 16.70 6.87
N ALA A 253 15.42 17.60 5.95
CA ALA A 253 14.17 18.36 6.06
C ALA A 253 12.97 17.54 5.54
N TYR A 254 13.22 16.76 4.48
CA TYR A 254 12.24 15.94 3.78
C TYR A 254 12.85 14.59 3.42
N ILE A 255 12.03 13.55 3.45
CA ILE A 255 12.40 12.18 3.09
C ILE A 255 11.37 11.66 2.10
N VAL A 256 11.83 10.95 1.08
CA VAL A 256 10.97 10.24 0.13
C VAL A 256 10.98 8.76 0.44
N LEU A 257 9.80 8.16 0.55
CA LEU A 257 9.57 6.72 0.61
C LEU A 257 9.28 6.27 -0.82
N GLY A 258 10.27 5.66 -1.48
CA GLY A 258 10.16 5.25 -2.88
C GLY A 258 9.28 4.02 -3.06
N GLU A 259 8.41 4.03 -4.08
CA GLU A 259 7.56 2.89 -4.48
C GLU A 259 6.81 2.24 -3.29
N ALA A 260 6.28 3.08 -2.39
CA ALA A 260 5.78 2.65 -1.10
C ALA A 260 4.47 1.84 -1.21
N GLY A 261 4.41 0.71 -0.51
CA GLY A 261 3.21 -0.11 -0.41
C GLY A 261 3.14 -0.91 0.89
N PRO A 262 1.98 -0.96 1.58
CA PRO A 262 0.74 -0.20 1.34
C PRO A 262 0.86 1.28 1.74
N ILE A 263 0.34 2.21 0.93
CA ILE A 263 0.42 3.67 1.19
C ILE A 263 -0.17 4.04 2.56
N GLU A 264 -1.34 3.46 2.90
CA GLU A 264 -2.04 3.77 4.15
C GLU A 264 -1.23 3.42 5.41
N TYR A 265 -0.31 2.45 5.31
CA TYR A 265 0.59 2.12 6.42
C TYR A 265 1.51 3.31 6.73
N TYR A 266 2.14 3.91 5.72
CA TYR A 266 3.05 5.05 5.92
C TYR A 266 2.31 6.34 6.27
N GLU A 267 1.11 6.58 5.71
CA GLU A 267 0.23 7.68 6.12
C GLU A 267 -0.02 7.64 7.63
N LYS A 268 -0.31 6.46 8.19
CA LYS A 268 -0.56 6.27 9.62
C LYS A 268 0.71 6.26 10.47
N GLU A 269 1.80 5.69 9.98
CA GLU A 269 3.00 5.51 10.79
C GLU A 269 3.83 6.78 10.92
N CYS A 270 4.06 7.49 9.82
CA CYS A 270 4.93 8.67 9.83
C CYS A 270 4.30 9.93 9.25
N GLY A 271 2.98 9.92 8.97
CA GLY A 271 2.32 11.07 8.36
C GLY A 271 2.78 11.32 6.94
N ALA A 272 3.18 10.26 6.22
CA ALA A 272 3.63 10.37 4.85
C ALA A 272 2.52 10.90 3.96
N ALA A 273 2.85 11.88 3.11
CA ALA A 273 1.95 12.48 2.14
C ALA A 273 2.24 11.90 0.75
N LEU A 274 1.20 11.65 -0.03
CA LEU A 274 1.32 11.14 -1.39
C LEU A 274 2.01 12.18 -2.30
N ILE A 275 3.02 11.76 -3.08
CA ILE A 275 3.58 12.60 -4.15
C ILE A 275 2.74 12.36 -5.42
N PRO A 276 2.06 13.39 -5.98
CA PRO A 276 1.26 13.28 -7.20
C PRO A 276 2.02 12.66 -8.37
N LEU A 277 1.35 11.86 -9.20
CA LEU A 277 1.91 11.50 -10.50
C LEU A 277 2.03 12.77 -11.36
N SER A 278 3.16 12.95 -12.04
CA SER A 278 3.27 13.99 -13.06
C SER A 278 2.23 13.72 -14.14
N GLN A 279 1.38 14.69 -14.43
CA GLN A 279 0.46 14.59 -15.56
C GLN A 279 1.29 14.67 -16.84
N SER A 280 1.52 13.53 -17.49
CA SER A 280 1.99 13.46 -18.87
C SER A 280 0.82 13.41 -19.82
#